data_AF-A0A815BUN1-F1
#
_entry.id   AF-A0A815BUN1-F1
#
_cell.length_a   1.000
_cell.length_b   1.000
_cell.length_c   1.000
_cell.angle_alpha   90.00
_cell.angle_beta   90.00
_cell.angle_gamma   90.00
#
_symmetry.space_group_name_H-M   'P 1'
#
loop_
_entity.id
_entity.type
_entity.pdbx_description
1 polymer ?
#
loop_
_entity_poly.entity_id
_entity_poly.type
_entity_poly.pdbx_seq_one_letter_code
_entity_poly.pdbx_strand_id
1 'polypeptide(L)'
;MIIIFKSIARTIIIYSYPLLLTADENVWNRIQIIQNKALRAALGLRIHTSVDYIHKISNIPKIKDFATTLLKQTIQTATENKDVTSKTHRQNILDEIKCKQVTFLLIQYHPRET
;
A
#
# COMPACT_ATOMS: atom_id res chain seq x y z
N MET A 1 -5.98 -16.21 -14.54
CA MET A 1 -4.74 -15.65 -13.95
C MET A 1 -4.99 -14.39 -13.12
N ILE A 2 -5.62 -13.34 -13.66
CA ILE A 2 -5.79 -12.06 -12.91
C ILE A 2 -6.68 -12.17 -11.66
N ILE A 3 -7.72 -13.02 -11.70
CA ILE A 3 -8.63 -13.27 -10.56
C ILE A 3 -7.89 -13.97 -9.42
N ILE A 4 -7.00 -14.92 -9.73
CA ILE A 4 -6.18 -15.65 -8.75
C ILE A 4 -5.14 -14.72 -8.13
N PHE A 5 -4.50 -13.89 -8.94
CA PHE A 5 -3.60 -12.86 -8.43
C PHE A 5 -4.34 -11.89 -7.49
N LYS A 6 -5.55 -11.47 -7.89
CA LYS A 6 -6.41 -10.59 -7.09
C LYS A 6 -6.82 -11.23 -5.77
N SER A 7 -7.18 -12.52 -5.74
CA SER A 7 -7.54 -13.20 -4.49
C SER A 7 -6.35 -13.36 -3.56
N ILE A 8 -5.20 -13.81 -4.05
CA ILE A 8 -4.01 -14.07 -3.22
C ILE A 8 -3.42 -12.76 -2.69
N ALA A 9 -3.17 -11.77 -3.56
CA ALA A 9 -2.60 -10.50 -3.15
C ALA A 9 -3.51 -9.77 -2.15
N ARG A 10 -4.84 -9.84 -2.36
CA ARG A 10 -5.82 -9.24 -1.45
C ARG A 10 -5.80 -9.91 -0.09
N THR A 11 -5.77 -11.24 -0.02
CA THR A 11 -5.72 -11.97 1.26
C THR A 11 -4.45 -11.64 2.04
N ILE A 12 -3.29 -11.66 1.39
CA ILE A 12 -2.01 -11.32 2.03
C ILE A 12 -2.07 -9.90 2.59
N ILE A 13 -2.54 -8.92 1.83
CA ILE A 13 -2.61 -7.53 2.31
C ILE A 13 -3.64 -7.38 3.43
N ILE A 14 -4.81 -8.02 3.37
CA ILE A 14 -5.84 -7.92 4.41
C ILE A 14 -5.33 -8.39 5.78
N TYR A 15 -4.51 -9.42 5.84
CA TYR A 15 -4.00 -9.92 7.11
C TYR A 15 -2.67 -9.25 7.52
N SER A 16 -1.83 -8.89 6.55
CA SER A 16 -0.49 -8.39 6.82
C SER A 16 -0.39 -6.86 6.80
N TYR A 17 -1.45 -6.10 6.47
CA TYR A 17 -1.38 -4.63 6.39
C TYR A 17 -0.87 -3.93 7.66
N PRO A 18 -1.15 -4.37 8.91
CA PRO A 18 -0.67 -3.66 10.09
C PRO A 18 0.86 -3.70 10.20
N LEU A 19 1.46 -4.85 9.86
CA LEU A 19 2.91 -5.05 9.86
C LEU A 19 3.58 -4.47 8.61
N LEU A 20 2.94 -4.63 7.45
CA LEU A 20 3.48 -4.13 6.19
C LEU A 20 3.51 -2.61 6.14
N LEU A 21 2.52 -1.93 6.75
CA LEU A 21 2.48 -0.47 6.76
C LEU A 21 3.58 0.15 7.61
N THR A 22 4.13 -0.57 8.59
CA THR A 22 5.31 -0.13 9.35
C THR A 22 6.64 -0.41 8.64
N ALA A 23 6.62 -1.20 7.56
CA ALA A 23 7.81 -1.62 6.82
C ALA A 23 8.39 -0.51 5.93
N ASP A 24 9.68 -0.64 5.61
CA ASP A 24 10.42 0.32 4.79
C ASP A 24 9.83 0.51 3.39
N GLU A 25 9.99 1.70 2.85
CA GLU A 25 9.54 2.07 1.49
C GLU A 25 10.17 1.18 0.41
N ASN A 26 11.40 0.69 0.62
CA ASN A 26 12.05 -0.26 -0.27
C ASN A 26 11.28 -1.58 -0.40
N VAL A 27 10.63 -2.05 0.67
CA VAL A 27 9.81 -3.26 0.66
C VAL A 27 8.55 -3.02 -0.17
N TRP A 28 7.90 -1.87 0.02
CA TRP A 28 6.73 -1.47 -0.79
C TRP A 28 7.05 -1.36 -2.27
N ASN A 29 8.20 -0.76 -2.63
CA ASN A 29 8.64 -0.65 -4.00
C ASN A 29 8.86 -2.02 -4.65
N ARG A 30 9.48 -2.97 -3.94
CA ARG A 30 9.66 -4.34 -4.42
C ARG A 30 8.34 -5.06 -4.64
N ILE A 31 7.42 -4.97 -3.69
CA ILE A 31 6.08 -5.57 -3.79
C ILE A 31 5.31 -4.98 -4.97
N GLN A 32 5.37 -3.66 -5.17
CA GLN A 32 4.74 -2.97 -6.29
C GLN A 32 5.31 -3.41 -7.64
N ILE A 33 6.63 -3.62 -7.74
CA ILE A 33 7.27 -4.14 -8.97
C ILE A 33 6.76 -5.55 -9.28
N ILE A 34 6.65 -6.42 -8.28
CA ILE A 34 6.13 -7.78 -8.44
C ILE A 34 4.68 -7.75 -8.92
N GLN A 35 3.84 -6.90 -8.31
CA GLN A 35 2.46 -6.69 -8.77
C GLN A 35 2.40 -6.25 -10.22
N ASN A 36 3.19 -5.25 -10.60
CA ASN A 36 3.19 -4.72 -11.95
C ASN A 36 3.63 -5.77 -12.97
N LYS A 37 4.63 -6.61 -12.63
CA LYS A 37 5.05 -7.74 -13.47
C LYS A 37 3.94 -8.78 -13.61
N ALA A 38 3.28 -9.15 -12.52
CA ALA A 38 2.19 -10.12 -12.52
C ALA A 38 0.99 -9.62 -13.33
N LEU A 39 0.63 -8.33 -13.20
CA LEU A 39 -0.45 -7.73 -13.98
C LEU A 39 -0.13 -7.69 -15.47
N ARG A 40 1.10 -7.33 -15.86
CA ARG A 40 1.53 -7.38 -17.26
C ARG A 40 1.44 -8.79 -17.83
N ALA A 41 1.95 -9.79 -17.10
CA ALA A 41 1.88 -11.18 -17.51
C ALA A 41 0.42 -11.67 -17.64
N ALA A 42 -0.45 -11.29 -16.70
CA ALA A 42 -1.86 -11.67 -16.71
C ALA A 42 -2.67 -11.01 -17.85
N LEU A 43 -2.25 -9.83 -18.29
CA LEU A 43 -2.90 -9.05 -19.35
C LEU A 43 -2.23 -9.22 -20.73
N GLY A 44 -1.13 -9.97 -20.83
CA GLY A 44 -0.36 -10.10 -22.07
C GLY A 44 0.30 -8.80 -22.54
N LEU A 45 0.59 -7.87 -21.63
CA LEU A 45 1.12 -6.54 -21.97
C LEU A 45 2.65 -6.54 -22.05
N ARG A 46 3.18 -5.70 -22.95
CA ARG A 46 4.64 -5.49 -23.08
C ARG A 46 5.24 -4.84 -21.83
N ILE A 47 6.52 -5.09 -21.59
CA ILE A 47 7.25 -4.64 -20.38
C ILE A 47 7.23 -3.10 -20.22
N HIS A 48 7.28 -2.36 -21.31
CA HIS A 48 7.28 -0.89 -21.33
C HIS A 48 5.90 -0.24 -21.20
N THR A 49 4.83 -1.03 -21.04
CA THR A 49 3.50 -0.46 -20.77
C THR A 49 3.50 0.32 -19.46
N SER A 50 2.88 1.50 -19.50
CA SER A 50 2.85 2.39 -18.34
C SER A 50 2.09 1.74 -17.17
N VAL A 51 2.59 1.99 -15.96
CA VAL A 51 2.01 1.45 -14.73
C VAL A 51 0.57 1.93 -14.56
N ASP A 52 0.31 3.23 -14.78
CA ASP A 52 -1.03 3.79 -14.63
C ASP A 52 -2.03 3.20 -15.63
N TYR A 53 -1.59 2.89 -16.84
CA TYR A 53 -2.43 2.18 -17.81
C TYR A 53 -2.81 0.78 -17.30
N ILE A 54 -1.83 0.00 -16.83
CA ILE A 54 -2.05 -1.36 -16.33
C ILE A 54 -3.07 -1.37 -15.18
N HIS A 55 -2.95 -0.45 -14.23
CA HIS A 55 -3.88 -0.33 -13.10
C HIS A 55 -5.27 0.14 -13.54
N LYS A 56 -5.36 1.03 -14.53
CA LYS A 56 -6.63 1.47 -15.12
C LYS A 56 -7.37 0.33 -15.82
N ILE A 57 -6.67 -0.48 -16.63
CA ILE A 57 -7.34 -1.56 -17.36
C ILE A 57 -7.71 -2.74 -16.45
N SER A 58 -6.86 -3.04 -15.47
CA SER A 58 -7.12 -4.15 -14.54
C SER A 58 -8.13 -3.80 -13.44
N ASN A 59 -8.43 -2.50 -13.26
CA ASN A 59 -9.21 -1.99 -12.13
C ASN A 59 -8.66 -2.50 -10.77
N ILE A 60 -7.34 -2.55 -10.65
CA ILE A 60 -6.63 -2.99 -9.46
C ILE A 60 -5.81 -1.80 -8.94
N PRO A 61 -6.02 -1.33 -7.71
CA PRO A 61 -5.23 -0.25 -7.13
C PRO A 61 -3.79 -0.69 -6.86
N LYS A 62 -2.90 0.29 -6.66
CA LYS A 62 -1.55 0.05 -6.15
C LYS A 62 -1.63 -0.54 -4.75
N ILE A 63 -0.66 -1.36 -4.36
CA ILE A 63 -0.73 -2.13 -3.11
C ILE A 63 -0.73 -1.21 -1.88
N LYS A 64 0.05 -0.12 -1.90
CA LYS A 64 0.08 0.88 -0.81
C LYS A 64 -1.25 1.62 -0.67
N ASP A 65 -1.89 1.99 -1.78
CA ASP A 65 -3.20 2.65 -1.78
C ASP A 65 -4.30 1.73 -1.25
N PHE A 66 -4.23 0.44 -1.60
CA PHE A 66 -5.15 -0.55 -1.09
C PHE A 66 -5.00 -0.76 0.43
N ALA A 67 -3.76 -0.89 0.91
CA ALA A 67 -3.47 -1.06 2.34
C ALA A 67 -3.90 0.15 3.19
N THR A 68 -3.66 1.37 2.70
CA THR A 68 -4.10 2.59 3.40
C THR A 68 -5.62 2.75 3.41
N THR A 69 -6.31 2.35 2.34
CA THR A 69 -7.77 2.32 2.29
C THR A 69 -8.35 1.34 3.31
N LEU A 70 -7.76 0.13 3.41
CA LEU A 70 -8.12 -0.85 4.44
C LEU A 70 -7.90 -0.31 5.85
N LEU A 71 -6.77 0.34 6.13
CA LEU A 71 -6.51 0.94 7.43
C LEU A 71 -7.60 1.96 7.81
N LYS A 72 -7.95 2.87 6.89
CA LYS A 72 -9.04 3.85 7.11
C LYS A 72 -10.38 3.18 7.38
N GLN A 73 -10.76 2.18 6.59
CA GLN A 73 -12.00 1.42 6.79
C GLN A 73 -12.02 0.75 8.17
N THR A 74 -10.92 0.13 8.60
CA THR A 74 -10.86 -0.52 9.91
C THR A 74 -10.88 0.45 11.08
N ILE A 75 -10.40 1.69 10.91
CA ILE A 75 -10.55 2.77 11.90
C ILE A 75 -12.02 3.21 11.98
N GLN A 76 -12.69 3.34 10.83
CA GLN A 76 -14.10 3.69 10.77
C GLN A 76 -14.97 2.62 11.46
N THR A 77 -14.77 1.34 11.15
CA THR A 77 -15.49 0.24 11.79
C THR A 77 -15.25 0.20 13.31
N ALA A 78 -14.01 0.45 13.76
CA ALA A 78 -13.72 0.53 15.20
C ALA A 78 -14.43 1.73 15.87
N THR A 79 -14.61 2.83 15.13
CA THR A 79 -15.35 4.01 15.60
C THR A 79 -16.85 3.73 15.71
N GLU A 80 -17.43 3.05 14.71
CA GLU A 80 -18.84 2.62 14.72
C GLU A 80 -19.12 1.63 15.85
N ASN A 81 -18.20 0.71 16.12
CA ASN A 81 -18.31 -0.29 17.18
C ASN A 81 -17.95 0.22 18.59
N LYS A 82 -17.59 1.50 18.74
CA LYS A 82 -17.12 2.12 20.00
C LYS A 82 -15.93 1.40 20.66
N ASP A 83 -15.10 0.71 19.88
CA ASP A 83 -13.88 0.05 20.37
C ASP A 83 -12.71 1.06 20.40
N VAL A 84 -12.53 1.70 21.55
CA VAL A 84 -11.54 2.76 21.77
C VAL A 84 -10.10 2.23 21.68
N THR A 85 -9.86 1.01 22.14
CA THR A 85 -8.53 0.38 22.17
C THR A 85 -8.03 0.07 20.76
N SER A 86 -8.85 -0.62 19.97
CA SER A 86 -8.51 -0.94 18.57
C SER A 86 -8.38 0.32 17.70
N LYS A 87 -9.21 1.33 17.97
CA LYS A 87 -9.14 2.63 17.27
C LYS A 87 -7.81 3.33 17.54
N THR A 88 -7.41 3.45 18.81
CA THR A 88 -6.19 4.16 19.20
C THR A 88 -4.95 3.49 18.62
N HIS A 89 -4.86 2.16 18.70
CA HIS A 89 -3.72 1.42 18.13
C HIS A 89 -3.59 1.63 16.61
N ARG A 90 -4.71 1.54 15.86
CA ARG A 90 -4.71 1.74 14.40
C ARG A 90 -4.43 3.18 14.01
N GLN A 91 -4.88 4.14 14.82
CA GLN A 91 -4.60 5.56 14.63
C GLN A 91 -3.11 5.87 14.84
N ASN A 92 -2.48 5.28 15.85
CA ASN A 92 -1.03 5.42 16.08
C ASN A 92 -0.22 4.89 14.90
N ILE A 93 -0.61 3.74 14.31
CA ILE A 93 0.03 3.22 13.09
C ILE A 93 -0.14 4.21 11.93
N LEU A 94 -1.32 4.82 11.75
CA LEU A 94 -1.55 5.82 10.71
C LEU A 94 -0.66 7.05 10.87
N ASP A 95 -0.49 7.52 12.11
CA ASP A 95 0.30 8.70 12.41
C ASP A 95 1.81 8.42 12.33
N GLU A 96 2.26 7.21 12.66
CA GLU A 96 3.65 6.77 12.44
C GLU A 96 4.00 6.75 10.94
N ILE A 97 3.09 6.28 10.08
CA ILE A 97 3.28 6.30 8.62
C ILE A 97 3.41 7.72 8.10
N LYS A 98 2.51 8.62 8.52
CA LYS A 98 2.58 10.04 8.12
C LYS A 98 3.89 10.67 8.57
N CYS A 99 4.33 10.39 9.80
CA CYS A 99 5.56 10.93 10.35
C CYS A 99 6.78 10.47 9.52
N LYS A 100 6.90 9.16 9.22
CA LYS A 100 7.98 8.62 8.35
C LYS A 100 7.98 9.25 6.96
N GLN A 101 6.79 9.49 6.39
CA GLN A 101 6.65 10.10 5.07
C GLN A 101 7.09 11.56 5.06
N VAL A 102 6.82 12.31 6.14
CA VAL A 102 7.30 13.68 6.34
C VAL A 102 8.81 13.71 6.57
N THR A 103 9.37 12.79 7.37
CA THR A 103 10.83 12.70 7.59
C THR A 103 11.58 12.39 6.31
N PHE A 104 11.07 11.49 5.46
CA PHE A 104 11.68 11.19 4.17
C PHE A 104 11.69 12.41 3.23
N LEU A 105 10.59 13.16 3.18
CA LEU A 105 10.52 14.40 2.40
C LEU A 105 11.48 15.47 2.94
N LEU A 106 11.61 15.63 4.25
CA LEU A 106 12.55 16.57 4.85
C LEU A 106 14.02 16.21 4.57
N ILE A 107 14.37 14.93 4.53
CA ILE A 107 15.72 14.47 4.18
C ILE A 107 16.03 14.74 2.69
N GLN A 108 15.05 14.64 1.79
CA GLN A 108 15.25 14.97 0.38
C GLN A 108 15.35 16.48 0.10
N TYR A 109 14.79 17.32 0.99
CA TYR A 109 14.83 18.79 0.87
C TYR A 109 16.05 19.45 1.52
N HIS A 110 16.95 18.70 2.15
CA HIS A 110 18.26 19.21 2.59
C HIS A 110 19.33 18.80 1.55
N PRO A 111 19.55 19.57 0.47
CA PRO A 111 20.77 19.39 -0.30
C PRO A 111 21.94 19.66 0.64
N ARG A 112 22.94 18.78 0.61
CA ARG A 112 24.20 18.95 1.33
C ARG A 112 24.72 20.35 1.02
N GLU A 113 24.74 21.22 2.03
CA GLU A 113 25.57 22.41 2.00
C GLU A 113 27.01 21.92 1.87
N THR A 114 27.59 22.20 0.71
CA THR A 114 29.00 21.98 0.35
C THR A 114 29.92 22.80 1.21
#